data_AF-A0A957P1P6-F1
#
_entry.id   AF-A0A957P1P6-F1
#
_cell.length_a   1.000
_cell.length_b   1.000
_cell.length_c   1.000
_cell.angle_alpha   90.00
_cell.angle_beta   90.00
_cell.angle_gamma   90.00
#
_symmetry.space_group_name_H-M   'P 1'
#
loop_
_entity.id
_entity.type
_entity.pdbx_description
1 polymer ?
#
loop_
_entity_poly.entity_id
_entity_poly.type
_entity_poly.pdbx_seq_one_letter_code
_entity_poly.pdbx_strand_id
1 'polypeptide(L)'
;LEDYLATFDRDGGSSEGPGYWGYGFGHYVMLAHLLAQRSGGQIDLLAGERLRQIASFPRRVLLSPGVYVNFADCDADVALEPALLHYLAERLALPGLHGVAAAQAGQSPHRAYFDWGLRSLFWLPPPDATATYAPAPHDWFSGLQWMLARVNPSDADGLVLAAKGGHNDEMHNQNDVGAFIVHWRGESLIADAGRGRYTKAYFGEQRYEFFVNSSFGHSVPVVHAQLQAAGAQYAAQLLAHEADADCDALLLELRDAYPAAAGLQSLRRRLTLHRDGVAMAGEAAPYGWVEVQDAFEFREGPASFESALITFNKVTMGENAVLINGLRGELRVGYDPDVVVARLEQHEDIEFDNGPQTVYRIVFCPRENVQQGTVRLELVPV
;
A
#
# COMPACT_ATOMS: atom_id res chain seq x y z
N LEU A 1 -8.00 -25.09 8.05
CA LEU A 1 -6.77 -24.81 7.27
C LEU A 1 -7.13 -24.29 5.89
N GLU A 2 -8.06 -24.93 5.19
CA GLU A 2 -8.62 -24.37 3.93
C GLU A 2 -9.28 -23.01 4.16
N ASP A 3 -10.05 -22.84 5.24
CA ASP A 3 -10.64 -21.53 5.60
C ASP A 3 -9.59 -20.43 5.78
N TYR A 4 -8.44 -20.76 6.37
CA TYR A 4 -7.33 -19.82 6.49
C TYR A 4 -6.72 -19.49 5.13
N LEU A 5 -6.50 -20.49 4.27
CA LEU A 5 -6.00 -20.21 2.92
C LEU A 5 -7.00 -19.38 2.09
N ALA A 6 -8.30 -19.48 2.37
CA ALA A 6 -9.35 -18.71 1.71
C ALA A 6 -9.32 -17.21 2.03
N THR A 7 -8.56 -16.77 3.03
CA THR A 7 -8.37 -15.33 3.32
C THR A 7 -7.36 -14.68 2.36
N PHE A 8 -6.54 -15.47 1.67
CA PHE A 8 -5.67 -14.96 0.61
C PHE A 8 -6.44 -14.84 -0.70
N ASP A 9 -6.12 -13.80 -1.46
CA ASP A 9 -6.66 -13.63 -2.78
C ASP A 9 -6.13 -14.70 -3.76
N ARG A 10 -6.71 -14.76 -4.96
CA ARG A 10 -6.35 -15.76 -5.98
C ARG A 10 -4.90 -15.66 -6.48
N ASP A 11 -4.28 -14.50 -6.32
CA ASP A 11 -2.89 -14.21 -6.68
C ASP A 11 -1.95 -14.30 -5.45
N GLY A 12 -2.44 -14.80 -4.32
CA GLY A 12 -1.70 -14.99 -3.08
C GLY A 12 -1.56 -13.74 -2.21
N GLY A 13 -2.31 -12.69 -2.51
CA GLY A 13 -2.33 -11.43 -1.76
C GLY A 13 -2.98 -11.58 -0.39
N SER A 14 -2.44 -10.87 0.61
CA SER A 14 -3.03 -10.72 1.94
C SER A 14 -3.54 -9.29 2.10
N SER A 15 -4.84 -9.10 2.32
CA SER A 15 -5.43 -7.77 2.52
C SER A 15 -4.90 -7.10 3.80
N GLU A 16 -4.43 -7.88 4.78
CA GLU A 16 -3.87 -7.44 6.06
C GLU A 16 -2.38 -7.04 5.97
N GLY A 17 -1.77 -7.13 4.79
CA GLY A 17 -0.37 -6.79 4.58
C GLY A 17 0.65 -7.83 5.08
N PRO A 18 1.95 -7.56 4.89
CA PRO A 18 3.02 -8.53 5.13
C PRO A 18 3.25 -8.88 6.59
N GLY A 19 2.92 -8.00 7.54
CA GLY A 19 3.06 -8.29 8.97
C GLY A 19 2.15 -9.44 9.42
N TYR A 20 0.87 -9.35 9.07
CA TYR A 20 -0.11 -10.41 9.33
C TYR A 20 0.13 -11.66 8.49
N TRP A 21 0.63 -11.52 7.26
CA TRP A 21 1.15 -12.65 6.49
C TRP A 21 2.26 -13.38 7.26
N GLY A 22 3.26 -12.66 7.78
CA GLY A 22 4.38 -13.24 8.52
C GLY A 22 3.90 -13.99 9.76
N TYR A 23 2.93 -13.42 10.47
CA TYR A 23 2.31 -14.06 11.62
C TYR A 23 1.48 -15.30 11.22
N GLY A 24 0.38 -15.11 10.48
CA GLY A 24 -0.56 -16.20 10.17
C GLY A 24 0.06 -17.28 9.28
N PHE A 25 0.69 -16.88 8.17
CA PHE A 25 1.24 -17.81 7.19
C PHE A 25 2.49 -18.48 7.76
N GLY A 26 3.29 -17.78 8.56
CA GLY A 26 4.41 -18.37 9.28
C GLY A 26 3.98 -19.55 10.18
N HIS A 27 2.92 -19.38 10.97
CA HIS A 27 2.39 -20.47 11.81
C HIS A 27 1.75 -21.60 10.98
N TYR A 28 1.08 -21.26 9.87
CA TYR A 28 0.61 -22.26 8.91
C TYR A 28 1.77 -23.12 8.37
N VAL A 29 2.88 -22.48 7.98
CA VAL A 29 4.08 -23.13 7.45
C VAL A 29 4.74 -24.03 8.50
N MET A 30 4.81 -23.59 9.76
CA MET A 30 5.30 -24.43 10.85
C MET A 30 4.47 -25.69 11.04
N LEU A 31 3.13 -25.57 11.05
CA LEU A 31 2.24 -26.72 11.14
C LEU A 31 2.41 -27.66 9.94
N ALA A 32 2.44 -27.11 8.73
CA ALA A 32 2.63 -27.86 7.50
C ALA A 32 3.95 -28.65 7.50
N HIS A 33 5.04 -28.00 7.93
CA HIS A 33 6.33 -28.64 8.09
C HIS A 33 6.29 -29.80 9.09
N LEU A 34 5.73 -29.59 10.28
CA LEU A 34 5.64 -30.63 11.32
C LEU A 34 4.79 -31.82 10.87
N LEU A 35 3.68 -31.56 10.16
CA LEU A 35 2.79 -32.59 9.65
C LEU A 35 3.45 -33.41 8.54
N ALA A 36 4.17 -32.76 7.62
CA ALA A 36 4.96 -33.44 6.61
C ALA A 36 6.04 -34.34 7.25
N GLN A 37 6.76 -33.84 8.26
CA GLN A 37 7.76 -34.64 8.99
C GLN A 37 7.12 -35.84 9.70
N ARG A 38 6.01 -35.65 10.41
CA ARG A 38 5.35 -36.73 11.17
C ARG A 38 4.73 -37.81 10.29
N SER A 39 4.27 -37.42 9.11
CA SER A 39 3.63 -38.30 8.13
C SER A 39 4.61 -38.92 7.12
N GLY A 40 5.90 -38.57 7.19
CA GLY A 40 6.88 -39.00 6.18
C GLY A 40 6.58 -38.46 4.78
N GLY A 41 6.00 -37.26 4.69
CA GLY A 41 5.64 -36.58 3.44
C GLY A 41 4.30 -37.00 2.84
N GLN A 42 3.55 -37.90 3.47
CA GLN A 42 2.23 -38.31 2.97
C GLN A 42 1.19 -37.19 3.03
N ILE A 43 1.34 -36.27 3.98
CA ILE A 43 0.53 -35.06 4.08
C ILE A 43 1.44 -33.86 3.84
N ASP A 44 1.26 -33.21 2.69
CA ASP A 44 2.04 -32.06 2.27
C ASP A 44 1.14 -30.85 1.99
N LEU A 45 1.00 -30.00 3.00
CA LEU A 45 0.15 -28.81 2.92
C LEU A 45 0.79 -27.64 2.16
N LEU A 46 2.08 -27.74 1.81
CA LEU A 46 2.80 -26.71 1.04
C LEU A 46 2.84 -27.04 -0.46
N ALA A 47 2.19 -28.11 -0.88
CA ALA A 47 2.12 -28.49 -2.29
C ALA A 47 1.23 -27.53 -3.10
N GLY A 48 1.62 -27.31 -4.35
CA GLY A 48 0.80 -26.62 -5.35
C GLY A 48 1.11 -25.13 -5.53
N GLU A 49 0.60 -24.58 -6.62
CA GLU A 49 0.91 -23.21 -7.06
C GLU A 49 0.32 -22.15 -6.13
N ARG A 50 -0.85 -22.38 -5.52
CA ARG A 50 -1.47 -21.45 -4.59
C ARG A 50 -0.53 -21.08 -3.43
N LEU A 51 0.17 -22.07 -2.87
CA LEU A 51 1.09 -21.83 -1.76
C LEU A 51 2.36 -21.12 -2.22
N ARG A 52 2.81 -21.32 -3.47
CA ARG A 52 3.90 -20.55 -4.09
C ARG A 52 3.53 -19.08 -4.27
N GLN A 53 2.28 -18.81 -4.68
CA GLN A 53 1.76 -17.45 -4.83
C GLN A 53 1.65 -16.75 -3.47
N ILE A 54 1.05 -17.39 -2.47
CA ILE A 54 0.96 -16.86 -1.10
C ILE A 54 2.37 -16.63 -0.52
N ALA A 55 3.29 -17.59 -0.68
CA ALA A 55 4.66 -17.44 -0.20
C ALA A 55 5.44 -16.33 -0.90
N SER A 56 5.04 -15.97 -2.13
CA SER A 56 5.63 -14.88 -2.90
C SER A 56 5.13 -13.50 -2.48
N PHE A 57 4.14 -13.39 -1.60
CA PHE A 57 3.50 -12.10 -1.30
C PHE A 57 4.49 -11.02 -0.84
N PRO A 58 5.35 -11.22 0.18
CA PRO A 58 6.22 -10.15 0.69
C PRO A 58 7.15 -9.55 -0.36
N ARG A 59 7.66 -10.40 -1.26
CA ARG A 59 8.59 -9.98 -2.31
C ARG A 59 7.89 -9.15 -3.41
N ARG A 60 6.57 -9.30 -3.56
CA ARG A 60 5.74 -8.58 -4.54
C ARG A 60 5.25 -7.24 -3.99
N VAL A 61 5.09 -7.12 -2.67
CA VAL A 61 4.66 -5.89 -1.99
C VAL A 61 5.78 -5.04 -1.37
N LEU A 62 7.03 -5.32 -1.75
CA LEU A 62 8.21 -4.57 -1.30
C LEU A 62 8.26 -3.19 -1.98
N LEU A 63 8.37 -2.11 -1.20
CA LEU A 63 8.58 -0.75 -1.69
C LEU A 63 10.08 -0.45 -1.81
N SER A 64 10.83 -0.76 -0.77
CA SER A 64 12.30 -0.72 -0.71
C SER A 64 12.78 -1.71 0.37
N PRO A 65 14.08 -2.00 0.50
CA PRO A 65 14.59 -2.93 1.53
C PRO A 65 14.03 -2.67 2.94
N GLY A 66 13.20 -3.60 3.43
CA GLY A 66 12.59 -3.53 4.76
C GLY A 66 11.33 -2.67 4.87
N VAL A 67 10.90 -2.02 3.79
CA VAL A 67 9.68 -1.20 3.74
C VAL A 67 8.69 -1.82 2.77
N TYR A 68 7.45 -1.99 3.21
CA TYR A 68 6.41 -2.66 2.43
C TYR A 68 5.17 -1.80 2.28
N VAL A 69 4.32 -2.19 1.33
CA VAL A 69 2.95 -1.68 1.25
C VAL A 69 2.21 -2.01 2.55
N ASN A 70 1.65 -0.98 3.17
CA ASN A 70 1.08 -1.03 4.51
C ASN A 70 -0.40 -0.60 4.57
N PHE A 71 -1.18 -0.90 3.52
CA PHE A 71 -2.63 -0.72 3.59
C PHE A 71 -3.24 -1.54 4.74
N ALA A 72 -4.42 -1.11 5.22
CA ALA A 72 -5.11 -1.70 6.35
C ALA A 72 -4.28 -1.61 7.65
N ASP A 73 -4.56 -2.45 8.65
CA ASP A 73 -3.84 -2.43 9.94
C ASP A 73 -2.39 -3.01 9.84
N CYS A 74 -1.61 -2.55 8.86
CA CYS A 74 -0.23 -2.98 8.65
C CYS A 74 0.75 -1.83 8.96
N ASP A 75 1.90 -2.18 9.54
CA ASP A 75 3.01 -1.25 9.67
C ASP A 75 3.77 -1.13 8.34
N ALA A 76 4.40 0.02 8.09
CA ALA A 76 5.30 0.21 6.95
C ALA A 76 6.62 -0.57 7.13
N ASP A 77 7.15 -0.55 8.36
CA ASP A 77 8.40 -1.20 8.73
C ASP A 77 8.13 -2.60 9.30
N VAL A 78 8.09 -3.61 8.44
CA VAL A 78 7.82 -5.00 8.85
C VAL A 78 9.09 -5.84 8.76
N ALA A 79 9.58 -6.32 9.90
CA ALA A 79 10.62 -7.33 9.93
C ALA A 79 9.99 -8.74 9.93
N LEU A 80 10.20 -9.48 8.83
CA LEU A 80 9.74 -10.86 8.69
C LEU A 80 10.73 -11.84 9.33
N GLU A 81 10.28 -13.02 9.71
CA GLU A 81 11.15 -14.06 10.28
C GLU A 81 12.13 -14.60 9.21
N PRO A 82 13.46 -14.39 9.33
CA PRO A 82 14.41 -14.83 8.30
C PRO A 82 14.37 -16.35 8.07
N ALA A 83 14.20 -17.12 9.14
CA ALA A 83 14.06 -18.58 9.09
C ALA A 83 12.85 -19.01 8.22
N LEU A 84 11.72 -18.29 8.32
CA LEU A 84 10.55 -18.54 7.48
C LEU A 84 10.88 -18.30 6.01
N LEU A 85 11.51 -17.17 5.70
CA LEU A 85 11.86 -16.79 4.33
C LEU A 85 12.82 -17.79 3.70
N HIS A 86 13.88 -18.20 4.42
CA HIS A 86 14.81 -19.21 3.93
C HIS A 86 14.16 -20.58 3.74
N TYR A 87 13.32 -21.01 4.69
CA TYR A 87 12.59 -22.27 4.56
C TYR A 87 11.69 -22.27 3.32
N LEU A 88 10.92 -21.20 3.09
CA LEU A 88 10.05 -21.07 1.93
C LEU A 88 10.84 -20.98 0.62
N ALA A 89 11.98 -20.27 0.62
CA ALA A 89 12.84 -20.15 -0.54
C ALA A 89 13.28 -21.53 -1.06
N GLU A 90 13.74 -22.39 -0.17
CA GLU A 90 14.15 -23.75 -0.49
C GLU A 90 12.94 -24.65 -0.78
N ARG A 91 11.96 -24.67 0.13
CA ARG A 91 10.81 -25.59 0.08
C ARG A 91 9.96 -25.40 -1.17
N LEU A 92 9.85 -24.16 -1.64
CA LEU A 92 9.00 -23.77 -2.75
C LEU A 92 9.81 -23.28 -3.95
N ALA A 93 11.13 -23.44 -4.00
CA ALA A 93 11.98 -22.95 -5.10
C ALA A 93 11.68 -21.47 -5.43
N LEU A 94 11.74 -20.61 -4.41
CA LEU A 94 11.54 -19.16 -4.46
C LEU A 94 12.81 -18.43 -3.99
N PRO A 95 13.92 -18.49 -4.74
CA PRO A 95 15.22 -17.98 -4.28
C PRO A 95 15.23 -16.48 -3.95
N GLY A 96 14.31 -15.70 -4.52
CA GLY A 96 14.14 -14.27 -4.19
C GLY A 96 13.81 -14.02 -2.71
N LEU A 97 13.24 -14.99 -1.99
CA LEU A 97 12.98 -14.85 -0.55
C LEU A 97 14.27 -14.81 0.29
N HIS A 98 15.39 -15.37 -0.19
CA HIS A 98 16.69 -15.13 0.45
C HIS A 98 17.09 -13.65 0.36
N GLY A 99 16.84 -13.02 -0.78
CA GLY A 99 17.13 -11.60 -0.98
C GLY A 99 16.27 -10.69 -0.10
N VAL A 100 14.98 -11.02 0.07
CA VAL A 100 14.13 -10.34 1.06
C VAL A 100 14.70 -10.46 2.48
N ALA A 101 15.11 -11.67 2.88
CA ALA A 101 15.71 -11.89 4.19
C ALA A 101 17.03 -11.13 4.39
N ALA A 102 17.86 -11.03 3.34
CA ALA A 102 19.10 -10.25 3.36
C ALA A 102 18.85 -8.74 3.39
N ALA A 103 17.83 -8.25 2.68
CA ALA A 103 17.48 -6.83 2.60
C ALA A 103 17.02 -6.25 3.95
N GLN A 104 16.47 -7.08 4.84
CA GLN A 104 16.06 -6.69 6.20
C GLN A 104 17.12 -7.04 7.27
N ALA A 105 18.36 -7.38 6.87
CA ALA A 105 19.40 -7.75 7.82
C ALA A 105 19.68 -6.63 8.84
N GLY A 106 19.66 -6.98 10.13
CA GLY A 106 19.79 -6.03 11.24
C GLY A 106 18.46 -5.50 11.77
N GLN A 107 17.35 -5.70 11.04
CA GLN A 107 16.01 -5.55 11.59
C GLN A 107 15.64 -6.82 12.37
N SER A 108 14.95 -6.65 13.49
CA SER A 108 14.46 -7.77 14.29
C SER A 108 12.94 -7.79 14.28
N PRO A 109 12.29 -8.95 14.10
CA PRO A 109 10.86 -9.09 14.32
C PRO A 109 10.52 -8.54 15.70
N HIS A 110 9.45 -7.75 15.79
CA HIS A 110 9.05 -7.07 17.04
C HIS A 110 8.75 -8.03 18.20
N ARG A 111 8.60 -9.33 17.93
CA ARG A 111 8.26 -10.36 18.93
C ARG A 111 9.19 -11.55 18.83
N ALA A 112 9.99 -11.76 19.89
CA ALA A 112 10.82 -12.94 20.04
C ALA A 112 9.98 -14.13 20.52
N TYR A 113 9.44 -14.89 19.57
CA TYR A 113 8.77 -16.15 19.88
C TYR A 113 9.80 -17.30 19.98
N PHE A 114 9.67 -18.16 21.00
CA PHE A 114 10.61 -19.25 21.24
C PHE A 114 10.69 -20.23 20.08
N ASP A 115 9.56 -20.52 19.44
CA ASP A 115 9.45 -21.37 18.27
C ASP A 115 10.24 -20.83 17.06
N TRP A 116 10.18 -19.52 16.78
CA TRP A 116 11.03 -18.91 15.75
C TRP A 116 12.51 -18.95 16.10
N GLY A 117 12.86 -18.75 17.37
CA GLY A 117 14.22 -18.95 17.87
C GLY A 117 14.75 -20.37 17.60
N LEU A 118 13.91 -21.39 17.80
CA LEU A 118 14.23 -22.77 17.47
C LEU A 118 14.36 -22.97 15.95
N ARG A 119 13.45 -22.41 15.15
CA ARG A 119 13.50 -22.53 13.67
C ARG A 119 14.74 -21.91 13.07
N SER A 120 15.23 -20.81 13.62
CA SER A 120 16.48 -20.17 13.19
C SER A 120 17.71 -21.07 13.34
N LEU A 121 17.66 -22.15 14.13
CA LEU A 121 18.74 -23.14 14.22
C LEU A 121 18.72 -24.18 13.08
N PHE A 122 17.58 -24.37 12.42
CA PHE A 122 17.37 -25.46 11.45
C PHE A 122 17.02 -24.98 10.04
N TRP A 123 16.42 -23.80 9.90
CA TRP A 123 16.02 -23.21 8.62
C TRP A 123 17.02 -22.13 8.22
N LEU A 124 18.27 -22.56 8.10
CA LEU A 124 19.38 -21.70 7.71
C LEU A 124 19.39 -21.49 6.19
N PRO A 125 19.85 -20.33 5.71
CA PRO A 125 20.11 -20.16 4.29
C PRO A 125 21.25 -21.10 3.84
N PRO A 126 21.29 -21.49 2.55
CA PRO A 126 22.48 -22.13 2.01
C PRO A 126 23.71 -21.19 2.13
N PRO A 127 24.94 -21.71 2.26
CA PRO A 127 26.16 -20.92 2.49
C PRO A 127 26.41 -19.80 1.45
N ASP A 128 25.85 -19.97 0.26
CA ASP A 128 25.97 -19.15 -0.94
C ASP A 128 24.69 -18.34 -1.24
N ALA A 129 23.73 -18.26 -0.32
CA ALA A 129 22.57 -17.37 -0.39
C ALA A 129 23.00 -15.90 -0.37
N THR A 130 23.40 -15.40 -1.53
CA THR A 130 23.81 -14.01 -1.77
C THR A 130 22.88 -13.34 -2.77
N ALA A 131 21.66 -13.88 -2.95
CA ALA A 131 20.74 -13.42 -3.97
C ALA A 131 20.34 -11.97 -3.71
N THR A 132 20.82 -11.05 -4.54
CA THR A 132 20.19 -9.75 -4.71
C THR A 132 18.83 -9.99 -5.34
N TYR A 133 17.78 -9.56 -4.65
CA TYR A 133 16.40 -9.66 -5.15
C TYR A 133 15.97 -8.30 -5.68
N ALA A 134 15.62 -8.26 -6.96
CA ALA A 134 14.86 -7.17 -7.56
C ALA A 134 13.41 -7.64 -7.74
N PRO A 135 12.40 -6.89 -7.27
CA PRO A 135 11.00 -7.17 -7.58
C PRO A 135 10.69 -7.09 -9.07
N ALA A 136 9.49 -7.52 -9.46
CA ALA A 136 9.01 -7.26 -10.81
C ALA A 136 8.76 -5.75 -11.01
N PRO A 137 8.84 -5.23 -12.25
CA PRO A 137 8.46 -3.85 -12.53
C PRO A 137 6.97 -3.58 -12.27
N HIS A 138 6.16 -4.63 -12.37
CA HIS A 138 4.71 -4.60 -12.21
C HIS A 138 4.26 -5.79 -11.37
N ASP A 139 3.47 -5.56 -10.33
CA ASP A 139 2.76 -6.60 -9.58
C ASP A 139 1.27 -6.26 -9.51
N TRP A 140 0.43 -7.28 -9.69
CA TRP A 140 -1.02 -7.15 -9.65
C TRP A 140 -1.66 -8.24 -8.79
N PHE A 141 -2.50 -7.84 -7.85
CA PHE A 141 -3.34 -8.72 -7.05
C PHE A 141 -4.79 -8.47 -7.44
N SER A 142 -5.31 -9.32 -8.31
CA SER A 142 -6.60 -9.10 -8.96
C SER A 142 -7.81 -9.34 -8.07
N GLY A 143 -7.64 -10.03 -6.93
CA GLY A 143 -8.69 -10.15 -5.92
C GLY A 143 -8.75 -8.91 -5.04
N LEU A 144 -7.58 -8.39 -4.63
CA LEU A 144 -7.47 -7.18 -3.81
C LEU A 144 -7.58 -5.87 -4.61
N GLN A 145 -7.41 -5.95 -5.93
CA GLN A 145 -7.18 -4.82 -6.83
C GLN A 145 -5.97 -3.97 -6.41
N TRP A 146 -4.87 -4.60 -6.02
CA TRP A 146 -3.63 -3.89 -5.70
C TRP A 146 -2.69 -3.89 -6.89
N MET A 147 -2.28 -2.69 -7.29
CA MET A 147 -1.25 -2.47 -8.32
C MET A 147 0.02 -1.99 -7.63
N LEU A 148 1.16 -2.58 -7.97
CA LEU A 148 2.47 -2.03 -7.65
C LEU A 148 3.24 -1.81 -8.94
N ALA A 149 3.74 -0.59 -9.10
CA ALA A 149 4.46 -0.13 -10.27
C ALA A 149 5.80 0.44 -9.83
N ARG A 150 6.88 0.05 -10.50
CA ARG A 150 8.25 0.47 -10.18
C ARG A 150 8.94 1.04 -11.41
N VAL A 151 9.62 2.17 -11.24
CA VAL A 151 10.41 2.77 -12.33
C VAL A 151 11.63 1.90 -12.65
N ASN A 152 12.40 1.52 -11.62
CA ASN A 152 13.54 0.62 -11.77
C ASN A 152 13.58 -0.36 -10.59
N PRO A 153 13.17 -1.63 -10.78
CA PRO A 153 13.14 -2.60 -9.68
C PRO A 153 14.50 -3.01 -9.13
N SER A 154 15.59 -2.73 -9.85
CA SER A 154 16.95 -3.02 -9.36
C SER A 154 17.54 -1.86 -8.55
N ASP A 155 16.85 -0.72 -8.48
CA ASP A 155 17.24 0.44 -7.71
C ASP A 155 16.39 0.52 -6.43
N ALA A 156 17.04 0.36 -5.28
CA ALA A 156 16.39 0.44 -3.97
C ALA A 156 15.86 1.84 -3.64
N ASP A 157 16.38 2.87 -4.31
CA ASP A 157 15.98 4.26 -4.15
C ASP A 157 15.00 4.71 -5.26
N GLY A 158 14.64 3.80 -6.18
CA GLY A 158 13.75 4.07 -7.30
C GLY A 158 12.33 4.43 -6.87
N LEU A 159 11.63 5.19 -7.71
CA LEU A 159 10.23 5.56 -7.49
C LEU A 159 9.31 4.35 -7.62
N VAL A 160 8.44 4.17 -6.63
CA VAL A 160 7.44 3.12 -6.55
C VAL A 160 6.06 3.71 -6.27
N LEU A 161 5.07 3.28 -7.04
CA LEU A 161 3.65 3.56 -6.80
C LEU A 161 2.97 2.26 -6.37
N ALA A 162 2.28 2.28 -5.23
CA ALA A 162 1.36 1.23 -4.83
C ALA A 162 -0.05 1.80 -4.73
N ALA A 163 -1.04 1.15 -5.34
CA ALA A 163 -2.42 1.62 -5.41
C ALA A 163 -3.40 0.52 -4.99
N LYS A 164 -4.45 0.91 -4.25
CA LYS A 164 -5.46 0.02 -3.70
C LYS A 164 -6.84 0.30 -4.29
N GLY A 165 -7.50 -0.73 -4.80
CA GLY A 165 -8.95 -0.77 -5.03
C GLY A 165 -9.66 -1.51 -3.89
N GLY A 166 -10.40 -2.57 -4.23
CA GLY A 166 -11.03 -3.48 -3.26
C GLY A 166 -12.31 -2.91 -2.68
N HIS A 167 -12.57 -3.21 -1.40
CA HIS A 167 -13.76 -2.75 -0.68
C HIS A 167 -13.50 -2.39 0.79
N ASN A 168 -14.43 -1.69 1.43
CA ASN A 168 -14.31 -1.27 2.83
C ASN A 168 -14.79 -2.35 3.83
N ASP A 169 -14.43 -3.61 3.60
CA ASP A 169 -14.71 -4.75 4.50
C ASP A 169 -13.62 -5.82 4.38
N GLU A 170 -12.40 -5.39 4.07
CA GLU A 170 -11.25 -6.28 4.03
C GLU A 170 -10.88 -6.74 5.45
N MET A 171 -10.08 -7.80 5.57
CA MET A 171 -9.57 -8.17 6.89
C MET A 171 -8.74 -7.02 7.47
N HIS A 172 -8.99 -6.68 8.73
CA HIS A 172 -8.39 -5.52 9.39
C HIS A 172 -8.63 -4.18 8.65
N ASN A 173 -9.84 -4.03 8.11
CA ASN A 173 -10.24 -2.94 7.22
C ASN A 173 -9.98 -1.51 7.74
N GLN A 174 -9.74 -0.63 6.76
CA GLN A 174 -9.85 0.83 6.84
C GLN A 174 -10.71 1.31 5.66
N ASN A 175 -11.32 2.49 5.75
CA ASN A 175 -12.17 3.01 4.67
C ASN A 175 -11.31 3.76 3.62
N ASP A 176 -10.53 3.02 2.85
CA ASP A 176 -9.39 3.52 2.07
C ASP A 176 -9.42 3.06 0.59
N VAL A 177 -10.60 2.73 0.06
CA VAL A 177 -10.75 2.32 -1.34
C VAL A 177 -10.32 3.44 -2.29
N GLY A 178 -9.32 3.17 -3.13
CA GLY A 178 -8.68 4.17 -4.00
C GLY A 178 -7.44 4.85 -3.40
N ALA A 179 -6.99 4.46 -2.21
CA ALA A 179 -5.77 4.95 -1.60
C ALA A 179 -4.51 4.48 -2.35
N PHE A 180 -3.42 5.20 -2.15
CA PHE A 180 -2.15 4.90 -2.79
C PHE A 180 -0.97 5.45 -1.99
N ILE A 181 0.21 4.88 -2.26
CA ILE A 181 1.49 5.21 -1.66
C ILE A 181 2.44 5.62 -2.79
N VAL A 182 3.18 6.71 -2.59
CA VAL A 182 4.29 7.11 -3.46
C VAL A 182 5.56 7.06 -2.63
N HIS A 183 6.42 6.10 -2.98
CA HIS A 183 7.64 5.79 -2.26
C HIS A 183 8.87 6.08 -3.13
N TRP A 184 9.83 6.81 -2.59
CA TRP A 184 11.04 7.20 -3.30
C TRP A 184 12.21 7.36 -2.33
N ARG A 185 13.42 6.96 -2.75
CA ARG A 185 14.63 7.00 -1.90
C ARG A 185 14.41 6.37 -0.53
N GLY A 186 13.71 5.22 -0.50
CA GLY A 186 13.40 4.50 0.72
C GLY A 186 12.40 5.19 1.66
N GLU A 187 11.68 6.22 1.23
CA GLU A 187 10.70 6.96 2.05
C GLU A 187 9.34 7.06 1.36
N SER A 188 8.26 6.85 2.12
CA SER A 188 6.89 7.07 1.64
C SER A 188 6.52 8.55 1.78
N LEU A 189 6.61 9.29 0.68
CA LEU A 189 6.33 10.73 0.62
C LEU A 189 4.82 10.99 0.55
N ILE A 190 4.08 10.15 -0.17
CA ILE A 190 2.64 9.95 0.06
C ILE A 190 2.51 8.62 0.80
N ALA A 191 1.93 8.66 1.99
CA ALA A 191 1.90 7.54 2.91
C ALA A 191 0.48 7.02 3.14
N ASP A 192 0.39 5.73 3.46
CA ASP A 192 -0.77 5.19 4.15
C ASP A 192 -0.54 5.29 5.67
N ALA A 193 -1.62 5.56 6.41
CA ALA A 193 -1.58 5.72 7.86
C ALA A 193 -1.17 4.43 8.58
N GLY A 194 -1.45 3.25 8.01
CA GLY A 194 -1.28 1.97 8.69
C GLY A 194 -2.18 1.88 9.92
N ARG A 195 -1.75 1.12 10.95
CA ARG A 195 -2.60 0.85 12.12
C ARG A 195 -2.59 1.94 13.19
N GLY A 196 -3.76 2.09 13.82
CA GLY A 196 -3.93 2.88 15.04
C GLY A 196 -3.61 2.10 16.30
N ARG A 197 -3.68 2.79 17.43
CA ARG A 197 -3.61 2.15 18.74
C ARG A 197 -4.82 1.25 19.00
N TYR A 198 -4.57 -0.01 19.32
CA TYR A 198 -5.64 -0.97 19.61
C TYR A 198 -6.32 -0.68 20.95
N THR A 199 -7.63 -0.43 20.87
CA THR A 199 -8.51 -0.21 22.03
C THR A 199 -9.81 -1.01 21.85
N LYS A 200 -10.64 -1.10 22.89
CA LYS A 200 -11.97 -1.71 22.76
C LYS A 200 -12.82 -1.01 21.69
N ALA A 201 -12.74 0.32 21.61
CA ALA A 201 -13.48 1.11 20.62
C ALA A 201 -12.99 0.86 19.18
N TYR A 202 -11.69 0.58 19.00
CA TYR A 202 -11.07 0.24 17.71
C TYR A 202 -11.68 -1.01 17.05
N PHE A 203 -12.18 -1.94 17.87
CA PHE A 203 -12.86 -3.17 17.43
C PHE A 203 -14.38 -3.11 17.64
N GLY A 204 -14.92 -1.92 17.90
CA GLY A 204 -16.35 -1.68 18.12
C GLY A 204 -16.97 -0.80 17.05
N GLU A 205 -18.19 -0.31 17.32
CA GLU A 205 -18.97 0.53 16.41
C GLU A 205 -18.29 1.87 16.08
N GLN A 206 -17.40 2.32 16.96
CA GLN A 206 -16.63 3.56 16.84
C GLN A 206 -15.39 3.42 15.95
N ARG A 207 -15.12 2.23 15.39
CA ARG A 207 -13.90 1.95 14.61
C ARG A 207 -13.63 3.01 13.54
N TYR A 208 -14.65 3.45 12.81
CA TYR A 208 -14.49 4.40 11.71
C TYR A 208 -14.59 5.88 12.13
N GLU A 209 -14.66 6.16 13.43
CA GLU A 209 -14.45 7.50 14.00
C GLU A 209 -12.96 7.79 14.22
N PHE A 210 -12.12 6.75 14.28
CA PHE A 210 -10.67 6.91 14.36
C PHE A 210 -10.12 7.43 13.04
N PHE A 211 -9.21 8.41 13.12
CA PHE A 211 -8.57 9.03 11.96
C PHE A 211 -8.04 8.00 10.96
N VAL A 212 -7.26 7.03 11.45
CA VAL A 212 -6.57 5.97 10.68
C VAL A 212 -7.49 4.88 10.11
N ASN A 213 -8.74 4.78 10.55
CA ASN A 213 -9.69 3.82 9.99
C ASN A 213 -10.71 4.51 9.08
N SER A 214 -10.96 5.80 9.30
CA SER A 214 -11.85 6.62 8.46
C SER A 214 -11.17 7.00 7.15
N SER A 215 -11.94 7.22 6.09
CA SER A 215 -11.39 7.69 4.81
C SER A 215 -10.73 9.08 4.88
N PHE A 216 -10.95 9.81 5.98
CA PHE A 216 -10.30 11.08 6.23
C PHE A 216 -8.79 10.93 6.52
N GLY A 217 -8.36 9.76 7.02
CA GLY A 217 -6.96 9.44 7.26
C GLY A 217 -6.19 8.92 6.05
N HIS A 218 -6.83 8.80 4.88
CA HIS A 218 -6.22 8.25 3.66
C HIS A 218 -6.21 9.26 2.52
N SER A 219 -5.33 9.01 1.56
CA SER A 219 -5.20 9.78 0.31
C SER A 219 -6.37 9.48 -0.64
N VAL A 220 -7.62 9.69 -0.20
CA VAL A 220 -8.86 9.49 -0.95
C VAL A 220 -9.77 10.73 -0.84
N PRO A 221 -10.68 10.96 -1.81
CA PRO A 221 -11.47 12.18 -1.84
C PRO A 221 -12.47 12.32 -0.67
N VAL A 222 -12.80 13.56 -0.32
CA VAL A 222 -13.99 13.91 0.47
C VAL A 222 -15.02 14.50 -0.49
N VAL A 223 -16.21 13.94 -0.52
CA VAL A 223 -17.19 14.20 -1.59
C VAL A 223 -18.47 14.72 -0.98
N HIS A 224 -18.84 15.97 -1.29
CA HIS A 224 -20.03 16.61 -0.73
C HIS A 224 -20.08 16.51 0.81
N ALA A 225 -18.92 16.74 1.44
CA ALA A 225 -18.68 16.56 2.87
C ALA A 225 -18.97 15.13 3.41
N GLN A 226 -19.04 14.13 2.54
CA GLN A 226 -19.15 12.71 2.90
C GLN A 226 -17.81 12.00 2.78
N LEU A 227 -17.56 11.14 3.76
CA LEU A 227 -16.48 10.16 3.76
C LEU A 227 -16.97 8.84 3.16
N GLN A 228 -16.03 7.94 2.85
CA GLN A 228 -16.40 6.58 2.48
C GLN A 228 -17.03 5.85 3.66
N ALA A 229 -17.93 4.92 3.37
CA ALA A 229 -18.62 4.12 4.38
C ALA A 229 -18.07 2.69 4.44
N ALA A 230 -18.30 2.02 5.57
CA ALA A 230 -17.81 0.67 5.82
C ALA A 230 -18.79 -0.42 5.35
N GLY A 231 -18.25 -1.52 4.83
CA GLY A 231 -19.00 -2.67 4.33
C GLY A 231 -18.58 -3.08 2.91
N ALA A 232 -18.75 -4.36 2.57
CA ALA A 232 -18.28 -4.93 1.31
C ALA A 232 -18.95 -4.31 0.07
N GLN A 233 -20.14 -3.73 0.22
CA GLN A 233 -20.82 -2.99 -0.84
C GLN A 233 -20.15 -1.65 -1.17
N TYR A 234 -19.34 -1.12 -0.26
CA TYR A 234 -18.58 0.10 -0.47
C TYR A 234 -17.24 -0.25 -1.10
N ALA A 235 -17.24 -0.37 -2.42
CA ALA A 235 -16.17 -0.97 -3.19
C ALA A 235 -15.82 -0.16 -4.44
N ALA A 236 -14.59 -0.34 -4.93
CA ALA A 236 -14.19 0.12 -6.23
C ALA A 236 -14.65 -0.84 -7.32
N GLN A 237 -15.17 -0.30 -8.41
CA GLN A 237 -15.27 -1.03 -9.67
C GLN A 237 -13.99 -0.80 -10.48
N LEU A 238 -13.27 -1.88 -10.81
CA LEU A 238 -12.13 -1.83 -11.72
C LEU A 238 -12.63 -1.50 -13.14
N LEU A 239 -12.17 -0.38 -13.69
CA LEU A 239 -12.46 0.01 -15.08
C LEU A 239 -11.32 -0.39 -16.02
N ALA A 240 -10.07 -0.18 -15.61
CA ALA A 240 -8.89 -0.60 -16.37
C ALA A 240 -7.68 -0.82 -15.46
N HIS A 241 -6.82 -1.74 -15.87
CA HIS A 241 -5.47 -1.94 -15.35
C HIS A 241 -4.55 -2.15 -16.55
N GLU A 242 -3.52 -1.32 -16.64
CA GLU A 242 -2.57 -1.25 -17.74
C GLU A 242 -1.15 -1.36 -17.16
N ALA A 243 -0.30 -2.18 -17.77
CA ALA A 243 1.09 -2.33 -17.36
C ALA A 243 1.96 -2.58 -18.59
N ASP A 244 2.88 -1.66 -18.87
CA ASP A 244 3.81 -1.74 -19.99
C ASP A 244 5.15 -1.08 -19.69
N ALA A 245 6.03 -1.00 -20.70
CA ALA A 245 7.39 -0.49 -20.53
C ALA A 245 7.45 1.03 -20.24
N ASP A 246 6.42 1.79 -20.59
CA ASP A 246 6.39 3.24 -20.52
C ASP A 246 5.59 3.71 -19.29
N CYS A 247 4.46 3.08 -19.00
CA CYS A 247 3.65 3.40 -17.83
C CYS A 247 2.84 2.22 -17.28
N ASP A 248 2.45 2.36 -16.01
CA ASP A 248 1.45 1.51 -15.37
C ASP A 248 0.31 2.37 -14.90
N ALA A 249 -0.94 1.93 -15.10
CA ALA A 249 -2.11 2.69 -14.71
C ALA A 249 -3.19 1.82 -14.09
N LEU A 250 -3.83 2.35 -13.06
CA LEU A 250 -5.04 1.81 -12.44
C LEU A 250 -6.17 2.83 -12.57
N LEU A 251 -7.28 2.42 -13.17
CA LEU A 251 -8.50 3.23 -13.29
C LEU A 251 -9.64 2.57 -12.52
N LEU A 252 -10.15 3.26 -11.52
CA LEU A 252 -11.22 2.81 -10.63
C LEU A 252 -12.42 3.75 -10.71
N GLU A 253 -13.63 3.18 -10.66
CA GLU A 253 -14.86 3.90 -10.32
C GLU A 253 -15.12 3.73 -8.82
N LEU A 254 -15.10 4.84 -8.09
CA LEU A 254 -15.17 4.90 -6.63
C LEU A 254 -16.55 5.34 -6.12
N ARG A 255 -17.51 5.64 -6.97
CA ARG A 255 -18.85 6.10 -6.56
C ARG A 255 -19.44 5.26 -5.43
N ASP A 256 -19.37 3.94 -5.57
CA ASP A 256 -20.02 3.02 -4.66
C ASP A 256 -19.28 2.88 -3.32
N ALA A 257 -18.04 3.38 -3.19
CA ALA A 257 -17.34 3.49 -1.90
C ALA A 257 -17.95 4.56 -0.97
N TYR A 258 -18.77 5.47 -1.50
CA TYR A 258 -19.40 6.56 -0.76
C TYR A 258 -20.89 6.29 -0.50
N PRO A 259 -21.46 6.83 0.60
CA PRO A 259 -22.90 6.74 0.85
C PRO A 259 -23.70 7.51 -0.21
N ALA A 260 -24.97 7.16 -0.39
CA ALA A 260 -25.85 7.83 -1.36
C ALA A 260 -25.95 9.36 -1.16
N ALA A 261 -25.77 9.83 0.08
CA ALA A 261 -25.73 11.25 0.44
C ALA A 261 -24.59 12.02 -0.25
N ALA A 262 -23.54 11.35 -0.73
CA ALA A 262 -22.46 11.97 -1.51
C ALA A 262 -22.96 12.48 -2.87
N GLY A 263 -24.13 12.00 -3.34
CA GLY A 263 -24.78 12.51 -4.55
C GLY A 263 -24.02 12.23 -5.85
N LEU A 264 -23.09 11.27 -5.85
CA LEU A 264 -22.24 10.95 -7.00
C LEU A 264 -23.02 10.25 -8.12
N GLN A 265 -22.84 10.76 -9.33
CA GLN A 265 -23.12 10.06 -10.58
C GLN A 265 -21.92 9.16 -10.95
N SER A 266 -20.70 9.70 -10.81
CA SER A 266 -19.42 8.99 -11.05
C SER A 266 -18.29 9.67 -10.28
N LEU A 267 -17.32 8.88 -9.82
CA LEU A 267 -16.02 9.33 -9.32
C LEU A 267 -14.96 8.38 -9.84
N ARG A 268 -14.26 8.77 -10.91
CA ARG A 268 -13.20 7.97 -11.52
C ARG A 268 -11.85 8.48 -11.07
N ARG A 269 -11.08 7.60 -10.44
CA ARG A 269 -9.69 7.84 -10.09
C ARG A 269 -8.78 7.08 -11.03
N ARG A 270 -7.88 7.79 -11.72
CA ARG A 270 -6.75 7.21 -12.44
C ARG A 270 -5.46 7.50 -11.68
N LEU A 271 -4.68 6.45 -11.43
CA LEU A 271 -3.35 6.52 -10.84
C LEU A 271 -2.37 5.97 -11.87
N THR A 272 -1.42 6.78 -12.31
CA THR A 272 -0.46 6.38 -13.35
C THR A 272 0.96 6.56 -12.83
N LEU A 273 1.83 5.56 -12.97
CA LEU A 273 3.28 5.73 -12.87
C LEU A 273 3.85 5.86 -14.29
N HIS A 274 4.47 6.99 -14.56
CA HIS A 274 5.17 7.29 -15.79
C HIS A 274 6.66 7.04 -15.64
N ARG A 275 7.27 6.33 -16.60
CA ARG A 275 8.73 6.08 -16.61
C ARG A 275 9.49 7.08 -17.48
N ASP A 276 8.80 7.88 -18.29
CA ASP A 276 9.36 9.07 -18.91
C ASP A 276 9.42 10.20 -17.88
N GLY A 277 10.58 10.80 -17.65
CA GLY A 277 10.73 11.77 -16.56
C GLY A 277 11.90 12.72 -16.74
N VAL A 278 12.09 13.58 -15.73
CA VAL A 278 13.14 14.59 -15.71
C VAL A 278 14.44 13.97 -15.22
N ALA A 279 15.50 14.05 -16.02
CA ALA A 279 16.85 13.77 -15.56
C ALA A 279 17.30 14.91 -14.64
N MET A 280 17.59 14.62 -13.38
CA MET A 280 18.23 15.60 -12.49
C MET A 280 19.70 15.75 -12.84
N ALA A 281 20.24 16.95 -12.69
CA ALA A 281 21.64 17.24 -13.01
C ALA A 281 22.58 16.34 -12.19
N GLY A 282 23.33 15.47 -12.86
CA GLY A 282 24.27 14.54 -12.24
C GLY A 282 23.76 13.11 -12.08
N GLU A 283 22.52 12.81 -12.47
CA GLU A 283 21.95 11.46 -12.37
C GLU A 283 21.75 10.79 -13.73
N ALA A 284 21.95 9.47 -13.77
CA ALA A 284 22.12 8.71 -15.01
C ALA A 284 20.80 8.40 -15.74
N ALA A 285 19.65 8.48 -15.06
CA ALA A 285 18.34 8.13 -15.60
C ALA A 285 17.24 9.05 -15.02
N PRO A 286 16.16 9.31 -15.76
CA PRO A 286 14.98 9.99 -15.23
C PRO A 286 14.26 9.13 -14.17
N TYR A 287 13.73 9.76 -13.13
CA TYR A 287 13.16 9.07 -11.96
C TYR A 287 11.69 8.65 -12.11
N GLY A 288 11.11 8.86 -13.29
CA GLY A 288 9.66 8.78 -13.49
C GLY A 288 8.88 9.80 -12.66
N TRP A 289 7.55 9.73 -12.73
CA TRP A 289 6.63 10.56 -11.95
C TRP A 289 5.27 9.88 -11.82
N VAL A 290 4.45 10.33 -10.87
CA VAL A 290 3.11 9.78 -10.64
C VAL A 290 2.05 10.82 -11.02
N GLU A 291 1.04 10.40 -11.78
CA GLU A 291 -0.15 11.18 -12.07
C GLU A 291 -1.33 10.68 -11.23
N VAL A 292 -2.06 11.62 -10.61
CA VAL A 292 -3.34 11.34 -9.95
C VAL A 292 -4.40 12.17 -10.66
N GLN A 293 -5.44 11.52 -11.17
CA GLN A 293 -6.57 12.18 -11.78
C GLN A 293 -7.88 11.72 -11.14
N ASP A 294 -8.59 12.65 -10.50
CA ASP A 294 -9.92 12.45 -9.96
C ASP A 294 -10.95 13.19 -10.82
N ALA A 295 -11.69 12.45 -11.64
CA ALA A 295 -12.80 12.96 -12.43
C ALA A 295 -14.14 12.63 -11.76
N PHE A 296 -14.94 13.65 -11.42
CA PHE A 296 -16.17 13.49 -10.67
C PHE A 296 -17.36 14.13 -11.37
N GLU A 297 -18.56 13.58 -11.10
CA GLU A 297 -19.85 14.10 -11.56
C GLU A 297 -20.90 13.87 -10.47
N PHE A 298 -21.71 14.89 -10.17
CA PHE A 298 -22.82 14.88 -9.22
C PHE A 298 -24.18 14.84 -9.92
N ARG A 299 -25.15 14.17 -9.28
CA ARG A 299 -26.49 13.94 -9.85
C ARG A 299 -27.37 15.19 -9.91
N GLU A 300 -27.39 15.98 -8.83
CA GLU A 300 -28.43 17.01 -8.60
C GLU A 300 -27.90 18.45 -8.59
N GLY A 301 -26.69 18.66 -9.12
CA GLY A 301 -26.08 19.99 -9.27
C GLY A 301 -24.70 20.11 -8.63
N PRO A 302 -24.16 21.33 -8.54
CA PRO A 302 -22.84 21.56 -7.98
C PRO A 302 -22.72 21.22 -6.50
N ALA A 303 -21.63 20.54 -6.13
CA ALA A 303 -21.31 20.20 -4.75
C ALA A 303 -19.79 20.34 -4.50
N SER A 304 -19.39 20.26 -3.23
CA SER A 304 -17.97 20.31 -2.86
C SER A 304 -17.27 19.00 -3.21
N PHE A 305 -16.03 19.12 -3.65
CA PHE A 305 -15.15 18.00 -3.92
C PHE A 305 -13.76 18.33 -3.40
N GLU A 306 -13.13 17.40 -2.70
CA GLU A 306 -11.78 17.56 -2.19
C GLU A 306 -10.97 16.32 -2.54
N SER A 307 -9.92 16.46 -3.35
CA SER A 307 -8.88 15.42 -3.44
C SER A 307 -7.86 15.65 -2.34
N ALA A 308 -7.33 14.60 -1.75
CA ALA A 308 -6.42 14.73 -0.63
C ALA A 308 -5.25 13.77 -0.69
N LEU A 309 -4.12 14.23 -0.16
CA LEU A 309 -2.88 13.48 0.00
C LEU A 309 -2.48 13.48 1.47
N ILE A 310 -2.07 12.30 1.97
CA ILE A 310 -1.61 12.11 3.34
C ILE A 310 -0.10 11.93 3.36
N THR A 311 0.55 12.63 4.28
CA THR A 311 1.99 12.50 4.52
C THR A 311 2.35 12.75 5.97
N PHE A 312 3.41 12.09 6.44
CA PHE A 312 4.05 12.37 7.74
C PHE A 312 5.20 13.37 7.62
N ASN A 313 5.56 13.74 6.38
CA ASN A 313 6.66 14.63 6.07
C ASN A 313 6.22 16.08 6.12
N LYS A 314 7.15 16.99 6.42
CA LYS A 314 6.84 18.42 6.46
C LYS A 314 6.45 18.91 5.07
N VAL A 315 5.45 19.79 5.04
CA VAL A 315 4.91 20.33 3.79
C VAL A 315 5.23 21.82 3.66
N THR A 316 5.64 22.24 2.47
CA THR A 316 5.78 23.65 2.10
C THR A 316 4.82 24.00 0.97
N MET A 317 3.93 24.95 1.23
CA MET A 317 2.95 25.42 0.24
C MET A 317 3.59 26.45 -0.70
N GLY A 318 3.41 26.27 -2.01
CA GLY A 318 3.74 27.24 -3.04
C GLY A 318 2.49 27.69 -3.82
N GLU A 319 2.67 28.54 -4.82
CA GLU A 319 1.56 29.07 -5.62
C GLU A 319 0.97 28.03 -6.59
N ASN A 320 1.84 27.25 -7.25
CA ASN A 320 1.49 26.26 -8.29
C ASN A 320 1.94 24.83 -7.95
N ALA A 321 2.52 24.64 -6.77
CA ALA A 321 2.98 23.34 -6.31
C ALA A 321 3.07 23.29 -4.79
N VAL A 322 2.95 22.08 -4.26
CA VAL A 322 3.24 21.76 -2.86
C VAL A 322 4.52 20.92 -2.83
N LEU A 323 5.44 21.22 -1.91
CA LEU A 323 6.63 20.40 -1.67
C LEU A 323 6.45 19.57 -0.40
N ILE A 324 6.64 18.27 -0.55
CA ILE A 324 6.69 17.32 0.57
C ILE A 324 8.16 16.98 0.83
N ASN A 325 8.64 17.32 2.02
CA ASN A 325 10.06 17.30 2.35
C ASN A 325 10.39 16.04 3.15
N GLY A 326 10.87 15.00 2.48
CA GLY A 326 11.46 13.82 3.12
C GLY A 326 12.88 14.09 3.62
N LEU A 327 13.48 13.10 4.25
CA LEU A 327 14.85 13.16 4.77
C LEU A 327 15.90 13.00 3.66
N ARG A 328 15.62 12.19 2.63
CA ARG A 328 16.53 11.87 1.52
C ARG A 328 16.08 12.41 0.16
N GLY A 329 14.88 12.97 0.08
CA GLY A 329 14.32 13.49 -1.16
C GLY A 329 13.06 14.30 -0.94
N GLU A 330 12.70 15.11 -1.94
CA GLU A 330 11.49 15.91 -1.95
C GLU A 330 10.53 15.42 -3.05
N LEU A 331 9.22 15.54 -2.80
CA LEU A 331 8.19 15.31 -3.80
C LEU A 331 7.47 16.62 -4.10
N ARG A 332 7.57 17.08 -5.35
CA ARG A 332 6.79 18.21 -5.84
C ARG A 332 5.44 17.71 -6.34
N VAL A 333 4.36 18.21 -5.75
CA VAL A 333 2.98 17.99 -6.19
C VAL A 333 2.54 19.22 -6.98
N GLY A 334 2.56 19.12 -8.32
CA GLY A 334 2.04 20.14 -9.22
C GLY A 334 0.54 20.03 -9.41
N TYR A 335 -0.12 21.18 -9.55
CA TYR A 335 -1.54 21.30 -9.87
C TYR A 335 -1.79 22.58 -10.67
N ASP A 336 -2.96 22.69 -11.33
CA ASP A 336 -3.37 23.91 -12.03
C ASP A 336 -4.03 24.89 -11.03
N PRO A 337 -3.39 26.03 -10.70
CA PRO A 337 -3.94 27.00 -9.74
C PRO A 337 -5.19 27.74 -10.26
N ASP A 338 -5.44 27.74 -11.57
CA ASP A 338 -6.64 28.34 -12.15
C ASP A 338 -7.86 27.43 -11.95
N VAL A 339 -7.65 26.13 -11.75
CA VAL A 339 -8.71 25.14 -11.53
C VAL A 339 -8.83 24.75 -10.06
N VAL A 340 -7.72 24.69 -9.34
CA VAL A 340 -7.62 24.09 -8.00
C VAL A 340 -7.02 25.07 -7.00
N VAL A 341 -7.59 25.09 -5.78
CA VAL A 341 -6.98 25.71 -4.60
C VAL A 341 -6.43 24.60 -3.70
N ALA A 342 -5.16 24.71 -3.34
CA ALA A 342 -4.53 23.82 -2.38
C ALA A 342 -4.52 24.43 -0.97
N ARG A 343 -4.69 23.60 0.04
CA ARG A 343 -4.51 23.97 1.46
C ARG A 343 -3.84 22.84 2.23
N LEU A 344 -3.25 23.19 3.36
CA LEU A 344 -2.62 22.25 4.28
C LEU A 344 -3.42 22.18 5.57
N GLU A 345 -3.74 20.96 5.97
CA GLU A 345 -4.32 20.64 7.28
C GLU A 345 -3.28 19.86 8.09
N GLN A 346 -3.03 20.30 9.32
CA GLN A 346 -2.12 19.65 10.26
C GLN A 346 -2.95 19.03 11.39
N HIS A 347 -2.81 17.72 11.57
CA HIS A 347 -3.47 16.97 12.61
C HIS A 347 -2.42 16.47 13.60
N GLU A 348 -2.43 17.02 14.80
CA GLU A 348 -1.51 16.66 15.87
C GLU A 348 -2.12 15.55 16.75
N ASP A 349 -1.25 14.84 17.48
CA ASP A 349 -1.62 13.84 18.47
C ASP A 349 -2.55 12.73 17.93
N ILE A 350 -2.39 12.34 16.66
CA ILE A 350 -3.07 11.17 16.11
C ILE A 350 -2.43 9.92 16.69
N GLU A 351 -3.23 9.10 17.39
CA GLU A 351 -2.76 7.91 18.11
C GLU A 351 -2.52 6.71 17.17
N PHE A 352 -1.25 6.43 16.88
CA PHE A 352 -0.80 5.20 16.22
C PHE A 352 -0.33 4.15 17.22
N ASP A 353 -0.10 2.91 16.78
CA ASP A 353 0.39 1.83 17.66
C ASP A 353 1.75 2.14 18.30
N ASN A 354 2.61 2.88 17.59
CA ASN A 354 3.93 3.30 18.06
C ASN A 354 3.92 4.63 18.84
N GLY A 355 2.75 5.26 19.02
CA GLY A 355 2.58 6.51 19.74
C GLY A 355 1.93 7.63 18.92
N PRO A 356 1.69 8.79 19.54
CA PRO A 356 1.09 9.93 18.85
C PRO A 356 2.03 10.50 17.79
N GLN A 357 1.50 10.83 16.62
CA GLN A 357 2.25 11.47 15.53
C GLN A 357 1.45 12.62 14.90
N THR A 358 2.17 13.53 14.23
CA THR A 358 1.57 14.57 13.40
C THR A 358 1.35 14.03 11.99
N VAL A 359 0.14 14.24 11.45
CA VAL A 359 -0.22 13.90 10.07
C VAL A 359 -0.55 15.18 9.32
N TYR A 360 -0.03 15.30 8.10
CA TYR A 360 -0.36 16.38 7.18
C TYR A 360 -1.31 15.85 6.11
N ARG A 361 -2.45 16.53 5.97
CA ARG A 361 -3.42 16.31 4.91
C ARG A 361 -3.39 17.49 3.96
N ILE A 362 -2.90 17.27 2.74
CA ILE A 362 -2.83 18.30 1.69
C ILE A 362 -4.10 18.15 0.86
N VAL A 363 -4.90 19.20 0.81
CA VAL A 363 -6.22 19.15 0.18
C VAL A 363 -6.27 20.05 -1.04
N PHE A 364 -6.80 19.50 -2.13
CA PHE A 364 -6.93 20.11 -3.45
C PHE A 364 -8.42 20.19 -3.81
N CYS A 365 -8.96 21.40 -3.85
CA CYS A 365 -10.37 21.65 -4.14
C CYS A 365 -10.53 22.42 -5.44
N PRO A 366 -11.54 22.13 -6.28
CA PRO A 366 -11.98 23.05 -7.31
C PRO A 366 -12.25 24.43 -6.72
N ARG A 367 -11.95 25.51 -7.47
CA ARG A 367 -12.13 26.89 -6.97
C ARG A 367 -13.57 27.24 -6.59
N GLU A 368 -14.53 26.59 -7.24
CA GLU A 368 -15.97 26.72 -6.99
C GLU A 368 -16.60 25.34 -6.91
N ASN A 369 -17.74 25.24 -6.23
CA ASN A 369 -18.55 24.04 -6.32
C ASN A 369 -19.03 23.86 -7.76
N VAL A 370 -18.73 22.71 -8.35
CA VAL A 370 -19.08 22.37 -9.73
C VAL A 370 -19.82 21.04 -9.76
N GLN A 371 -20.71 20.86 -10.74
CA GLN A 371 -21.44 19.59 -10.90
C GLN A 371 -20.52 18.49 -11.44
N GLN A 372 -19.57 18.84 -12.29
CA GLN A 372 -18.57 17.93 -12.83
C GLN A 372 -17.22 18.64 -12.88
N GLY A 373 -16.15 17.90 -12.69
CA GLY A 373 -14.81 18.46 -12.69
C GLY A 373 -13.73 17.40 -12.73
N THR A 374 -12.49 17.85 -12.82
CA THR A 374 -11.32 16.98 -12.71
C THR A 374 -10.24 17.67 -11.90
N VAL A 375 -9.73 16.99 -10.88
CA VAL A 375 -8.52 17.38 -10.17
C VAL A 375 -7.39 16.51 -10.70
N ARG A 376 -6.34 17.13 -11.25
CA ARG A 376 -5.14 16.46 -11.77
C ARG A 376 -3.92 16.93 -10.98
N LEU A 377 -3.16 15.98 -10.45
CA LEU A 377 -1.95 16.22 -9.67
C LEU A 377 -0.77 15.49 -10.33
N GLU A 378 0.36 16.19 -10.44
CA GLU A 378 1.61 15.66 -10.96
C GLU A 378 2.64 15.55 -9.82
N LEU A 379 2.95 14.34 -9.40
CA LEU A 379 3.83 14.03 -8.28
C LEU A 379 5.21 13.68 -8.83
N VAL A 380 6.14 14.63 -8.75
CA VAL A 380 7.47 14.55 -9.38
C VAL A 380 8.54 14.58 -8.30
N PRO A 381 9.43 13.56 -8.23
CA PRO A 381 10.63 13.63 -7.40
C PRO A 381 11.53 14.81 -7.78
N VAL A 382 12.05 15.56 -6.80
CA VAL A 382 12.94 16.72 -7.00
C VAL A 382 14.15 16.75 -6.10
#